data_AF-K0IJQ6-F1
#
_entry.id   AF-K0IJQ6-F1
#
_cell.length_a   1.000
_cell.length_b   1.000
_cell.length_c   1.000
_cell.angle_alpha   90.00
_cell.angle_beta   90.00
_cell.angle_gamma   90.00
#
_symmetry.space_group_name_H-M   'P 1'
#
loop_
_entity.id
_entity.type
_entity.pdbx_description
1 polymer ?
#
loop_
_entity_poly.entity_id
_entity_poly.type
_entity_poly.pdbx_seq_one_letter_code
_entity_poly.pdbx_strand_id
1 'polypeptide(L)'
;MFVNLMSEKEKEDDLAQELDAILDSYDKNNEVKQDNVDEEQIQEFLARFERIKVETIRPTMEQVGKYLEKRGHLYQIKDKADIHEDNPSITMEIYPRTSNDVPIQEHEFPTISFIANN
;
A
#
# COMPACT_ATOMS: atom_id res chain seq x y z
N MET A 1 -19.60 38.78 -25.08
CA MET A 1 -19.61 37.48 -24.37
C MET A 1 -18.19 36.93 -24.50
N PHE A 2 -17.35 37.14 -23.48
CA PHE A 2 -15.99 36.59 -23.42
C PHE A 2 -15.91 35.75 -22.15
N VAL A 3 -15.81 34.43 -22.35
CA VAL A 3 -15.80 33.47 -21.26
C VAL A 3 -14.35 33.28 -20.83
N ASN A 4 -14.08 33.73 -19.61
CA ASN A 4 -13.17 33.17 -18.61
C ASN A 4 -12.11 32.15 -19.10
N LEU A 5 -11.00 32.64 -19.68
CA LEU A 5 -9.78 31.84 -19.93
C LEU A 5 -8.70 32.04 -18.86
N MET A 6 -8.89 32.98 -17.93
CA MET A 6 -7.92 33.29 -16.88
C MET A 6 -8.07 32.40 -15.62
N SER A 7 -9.10 31.56 -15.55
CA SER A 7 -9.40 30.77 -14.33
C SER A 7 -8.77 29.37 -14.31
N GLU A 8 -8.25 28.85 -15.43
CA GLU A 8 -7.70 27.48 -15.48
C GLU A 8 -6.20 27.45 -15.20
N LYS A 9 -5.45 28.44 -15.71
CA LYS A 9 -4.00 28.51 -15.53
C LYS A 9 -3.57 28.81 -14.09
N GLU A 10 -4.32 29.69 -13.39
CA GLU A 10 -4.07 29.98 -11.97
C GLU A 10 -4.34 28.75 -11.08
N LYS A 11 -5.35 27.94 -11.42
CA LYS A 11 -5.66 26.69 -10.69
C LYS A 11 -4.63 25.60 -10.94
N GLU A 12 -4.02 25.56 -12.11
CA GLU A 12 -2.98 24.60 -12.48
C GLU A 12 -1.67 24.91 -11.74
N ASP A 13 -1.32 26.19 -11.63
CA ASP A 13 -0.16 26.65 -10.86
C ASP A 13 -0.35 26.44 -9.34
N ASP A 14 -1.56 26.66 -8.81
CA ASP A 14 -1.89 26.38 -7.40
C ASP A 14 -1.82 24.88 -7.08
N LEU A 15 -2.31 24.03 -7.98
CA LEU A 15 -2.25 22.57 -7.80
C LEU A 15 -0.80 22.06 -7.87
N ALA A 16 0.01 22.62 -8.77
CA ALA A 16 1.43 22.28 -8.87
C ALA A 16 2.18 22.66 -7.58
N GLN A 17 1.90 23.83 -7.00
CA GLN A 17 2.50 24.24 -5.72
C GLN A 17 2.06 23.37 -4.54
N GLU A 18 0.79 22.96 -4.50
CA GLU A 18 0.29 22.06 -3.47
C GLU A 18 0.94 20.66 -3.60
N LEU A 19 1.11 20.18 -4.84
CA LEU A 19 1.79 18.92 -5.12
C LEU A 19 3.27 18.98 -4.75
N ASP A 20 3.99 20.04 -5.13
CA ASP A 20 5.40 20.23 -4.77
C ASP A 20 5.58 20.34 -3.26
N ALA A 21 4.69 21.04 -2.55
CA ALA A 21 4.73 21.12 -1.09
C ALA A 21 4.52 19.74 -0.42
N ILE A 22 3.65 18.91 -0.99
CA ILE A 22 3.44 17.53 -0.52
C ILE A 22 4.70 16.69 -0.81
N LEU A 23 5.26 16.77 -2.01
CA LEU A 23 6.47 16.02 -2.39
C LEU A 23 7.69 16.43 -1.55
N ASP A 24 7.90 17.73 -1.35
CA ASP A 24 8.94 18.29 -0.49
C ASP A 24 8.76 17.86 0.98
N SER A 25 7.52 17.68 1.44
CA SER A 25 7.25 17.19 2.80
C SER A 25 7.64 15.71 2.96
N TYR A 26 7.48 14.90 1.91
CA TYR A 26 7.93 13.52 1.89
C TYR A 26 9.46 13.43 1.81
N ASP A 27 10.11 14.28 1.01
CA ASP A 27 11.56 14.34 0.90
C ASP A 27 12.22 14.83 2.20
N LYS A 28 11.60 15.79 2.90
CA LYS A 28 12.05 16.20 4.25
C LYS A 28 11.87 15.13 5.32
N ASN A 29 10.85 14.28 5.20
CA ASN A 29 10.64 13.17 6.13
C ASN A 29 11.60 11.99 5.88
N ASN A 30 12.33 11.98 4.76
CA ASN A 30 13.43 11.04 4.49
C ASN A 30 14.77 11.47 5.13
N GLU A 31 14.86 12.67 5.73
CA GLU A 31 15.89 12.92 6.74
C GLU A 31 15.52 12.12 8.00
N VAL A 32 15.90 10.85 8.00
CA VAL A 32 15.80 9.95 9.14
C VAL A 32 16.50 10.61 10.32
N LYS A 33 15.73 11.26 11.18
CA LYS A 33 16.15 11.44 12.56
C LYS A 33 16.27 10.03 13.10
N GLN A 34 17.50 9.58 13.33
CA GLN A 34 17.78 8.54 14.31
C GLN A 34 17.38 9.11 15.67
N ASP A 35 16.08 9.21 15.92
CA ASP A 35 15.59 9.16 17.27
C ASP A 35 16.03 7.79 17.81
N ASN A 36 16.54 7.76 19.04
CA ASN A 36 16.81 6.50 19.73
C ASN A 36 15.46 5.78 19.86
N VAL A 37 15.11 4.97 18.87
CA VAL A 37 13.88 4.20 18.88
C VAL A 37 14.09 3.15 19.95
N ASP A 38 13.35 3.30 21.04
CA ASP A 38 13.34 2.37 22.15
C ASP A 38 12.90 0.99 21.63
N GLU A 39 13.72 -0.04 21.89
CA GLU A 39 13.42 -1.42 21.50
C GLU A 39 12.03 -1.85 22.01
N GLU A 40 11.61 -1.33 23.17
CA GLU A 40 10.28 -1.60 23.74
C GLU A 40 9.15 -1.06 22.85
N GLN A 41 9.32 0.13 22.27
CA GLN A 41 8.32 0.75 21.38
C GLN A 41 8.23 0.01 20.04
N ILE A 42 9.36 -0.48 19.52
CA ILE A 42 9.38 -1.33 18.32
C ILE A 42 8.61 -2.62 18.60
N GLN A 43 8.89 -3.29 19.72
CA GLN A 43 8.21 -4.54 20.07
C GLN A 43 6.71 -4.34 20.28
N GLU A 44 6.30 -3.24 20.92
CA GLU A 44 4.88 -2.91 21.09
C GLU A 44 4.19 -2.66 19.74
N PHE A 45 4.86 -1.93 18.84
CA PHE A 45 4.36 -1.69 17.49
C PHE A 45 4.20 -2.99 16.70
N LEU A 46 5.22 -3.84 16.70
CA LEU A 46 5.20 -5.15 16.02
C LEU A 46 4.10 -6.05 16.57
N ALA A 47 3.94 -6.12 17.89
CA ALA A 47 2.87 -6.89 18.54
C ALA A 47 1.48 -6.35 18.17
N ARG A 48 1.33 -5.03 18.09
CA ARG A 48 0.08 -4.40 17.65
C ARG A 48 -0.21 -4.68 16.18
N PHE A 49 0.81 -4.63 15.32
CA PHE A 49 0.68 -4.96 13.91
C PHE A 49 0.24 -6.42 13.73
N GLU A 50 0.86 -7.36 14.44
CA GLU A 50 0.48 -8.77 14.42
C GLU A 50 -0.99 -8.97 14.81
N ARG A 51 -1.44 -8.27 15.86
CA ARG A 51 -2.86 -8.30 16.28
C ARG A 51 -3.79 -7.80 15.18
N ILE A 52 -3.50 -6.63 14.60
CA ILE A 52 -4.32 -6.04 13.52
C ILE A 52 -4.33 -6.96 12.28
N LYS A 53 -3.20 -7.61 11.98
CA LYS A 53 -3.07 -8.55 10.88
C LYS A 53 -4.05 -9.72 11.03
N VAL A 54 -4.10 -10.33 12.20
CA VAL A 54 -4.96 -11.49 12.49
C VAL A 54 -6.43 -11.09 12.63
N GLU A 55 -6.72 -9.98 13.33
CA GLU A 55 -8.10 -9.60 13.65
C GLU A 55 -8.82 -8.91 12.50
N THR A 56 -8.09 -8.18 11.64
CA THR A 56 -8.69 -7.30 10.63
C THR A 56 -8.17 -7.55 9.22
N ILE A 57 -6.86 -7.50 9.00
CA ILE A 57 -6.30 -7.49 7.63
C ILE A 57 -6.55 -8.83 6.93
N ARG A 58 -6.15 -9.95 7.54
CA ARG A 58 -6.33 -11.29 6.97
C ARG A 58 -7.80 -11.63 6.72
N PRO A 59 -8.73 -11.47 7.68
CA PRO A 59 -10.15 -11.71 7.43
C PRO A 59 -10.72 -10.85 6.29
N THR A 60 -10.26 -9.61 6.16
CA THR A 60 -10.69 -8.72 5.08
C THR A 60 -10.14 -9.18 3.72
N MET A 61 -8.85 -9.53 3.64
CA MET A 61 -8.25 -10.10 2.43
C MET A 61 -8.95 -11.39 1.99
N GLU A 62 -9.31 -12.27 2.93
CA GLU A 62 -10.07 -13.49 2.63
C GLU A 62 -11.47 -13.17 2.08
N GLN A 63 -12.15 -12.15 2.59
CA GLN A 63 -13.44 -11.72 2.07
C GLN A 63 -13.33 -11.17 0.64
N VAL A 64 -12.31 -10.33 0.39
CA VAL A 64 -12.00 -9.82 -0.96
C VAL A 64 -11.66 -10.98 -1.90
N GLY A 65 -10.83 -11.92 -1.43
CA GLY A 65 -10.43 -13.10 -2.19
C GLY A 65 -11.61 -13.98 -2.60
N LYS A 66 -12.52 -14.29 -1.66
CA LYS A 66 -13.77 -15.02 -1.96
C LYS A 66 -14.65 -14.29 -2.98
N TYR A 67 -14.65 -12.96 -2.97
CA TYR A 67 -15.37 -12.18 -3.97
C TYR A 67 -14.70 -12.27 -5.36
N LEU A 68 -13.37 -12.21 -5.41
CA LEU A 68 -12.58 -12.38 -6.63
C LEU A 68 -12.75 -13.78 -7.24
N GLU A 69 -12.76 -14.84 -6.43
CA GLU A 69 -13.04 -16.22 -6.86
C GLU A 69 -14.42 -16.36 -7.50
N LYS A 70 -15.45 -15.73 -6.93
CA LYS A 70 -16.81 -15.73 -7.51
C LYS A 70 -16.85 -15.09 -8.90
N ARG A 71 -15.93 -14.16 -9.19
CA ARG A 71 -15.76 -13.53 -10.51
C ARG A 71 -14.80 -14.30 -11.43
N GLY A 72 -14.23 -15.39 -10.93
CA GLY A 72 -13.35 -16.29 -11.66
C GLY A 72 -11.86 -15.92 -11.59
N HIS A 73 -11.48 -14.92 -10.80
CA HIS A 73 -10.08 -14.58 -10.53
C HIS A 73 -9.55 -15.50 -9.40
N LEU A 74 -8.24 -15.71 -9.36
CA LEU A 74 -7.60 -16.40 -8.24
C LEU A 74 -6.90 -15.39 -7.33
N TYR A 75 -6.60 -15.79 -6.10
CA TYR A 75 -5.79 -14.99 -5.20
C TYR A 75 -4.94 -15.89 -4.30
N GLN A 76 -3.87 -15.32 -3.76
CA GLN A 76 -3.04 -15.96 -2.73
C GLN A 76 -2.72 -14.92 -1.66
N ILE A 77 -2.84 -15.30 -0.38
CA ILE A 77 -2.39 -14.47 0.74
C ILE A 77 -1.07 -15.05 1.24
N LYS A 78 0.00 -14.25 1.18
CA LYS A 78 1.32 -14.56 1.70
C LYS A 78 1.54 -13.74 2.96
N ASP A 79 1.98 -14.40 4.02
CA ASP A 79 2.22 -13.77 5.32
C ASP A 79 3.67 -14.02 5.69
N LYS A 80 4.46 -12.95 5.70
CA LYS A 80 5.82 -12.95 6.20
C LYS A 80 5.75 -12.49 7.65
N ALA A 81 5.48 -13.48 8.50
CA ALA A 81 5.21 -13.32 9.92
C ALA A 81 6.44 -13.54 10.79
N ASP A 82 7.66 -13.44 10.26
CA ASP A 82 8.82 -13.63 11.13
C ASP A 82 9.09 -12.34 11.90
N ILE A 83 8.90 -12.42 13.22
CA ILE A 83 9.28 -11.39 14.20
C ILE A 83 10.78 -11.05 14.18
N HIS A 84 11.56 -11.85 13.44
CA HIS A 84 12.99 -11.64 13.18
C HIS A 84 13.31 -11.12 11.76
N GLU A 85 12.31 -10.95 10.89
CA GLU A 85 12.50 -10.28 9.60
C GLU A 85 12.36 -8.76 9.79
N ASP A 86 13.22 -7.99 9.13
CA ASP A 86 13.29 -6.54 9.26
C ASP A 86 11.98 -5.82 8.87
N ASN A 87 11.05 -6.48 8.17
CA ASN A 87 9.78 -5.91 7.70
C ASN A 87 8.64 -6.93 7.69
N PRO A 88 7.95 -7.18 8.83
CA PRO A 88 6.81 -8.07 8.86
C PRO A 88 5.71 -7.54 7.93
N SER A 89 5.15 -8.45 7.13
CA SER A 89 4.21 -8.06 6.08
C SER A 89 3.18 -9.13 5.76
N ILE A 90 2.02 -8.68 5.28
CA ILE A 90 0.98 -9.52 4.70
C ILE A 90 0.62 -8.99 3.32
N THR A 91 0.65 -9.87 2.34
CA THR A 91 0.47 -9.53 0.92
C THR A 91 -0.59 -10.43 0.32
N MET A 92 -1.55 -9.83 -0.36
CA MET A 92 -2.51 -10.52 -1.22
C MET A 92 -2.09 -10.34 -2.67
N GLU A 93 -1.77 -11.44 -3.35
CA GLU A 93 -1.55 -11.49 -4.79
C GLU A 93 -2.87 -11.84 -5.48
N ILE A 94 -3.21 -11.10 -6.53
CA ILE A 94 -4.45 -11.28 -7.29
C ILE A 94 -4.06 -11.74 -8.69
N TYR A 95 -4.63 -12.85 -9.14
CA TYR A 95 -4.42 -13.40 -10.48
C TYR A 95 -5.71 -13.22 -11.29
N PRO A 96 -5.81 -12.17 -12.11
CA PRO A 96 -7.02 -11.92 -12.86
C PRO A 96 -7.29 -13.04 -13.86
N ARG A 97 -8.54 -13.48 -13.95
CA ARG A 97 -9.00 -14.28 -15.08
C ARG A 97 -8.75 -13.52 -16.38
N THR A 98 -7.78 -13.99 -17.18
CA THR A 98 -7.60 -13.51 -18.54
C THR A 98 -8.44 -14.36 -19.48
N SER A 99 -9.05 -13.71 -20.47
CA SER A 99 -9.88 -14.37 -21.49
C SER A 99 -9.08 -14.88 -22.69
N ASN A 100 -7.77 -14.58 -22.74
CA ASN A 100 -6.89 -14.90 -23.87
C ASN A 100 -5.60 -15.53 -23.35
N ASP A 101 -5.06 -16.47 -24.14
CA ASP A 101 -3.77 -17.18 -23.99
C ASP A 101 -2.53 -16.26 -24.01
N VAL A 102 -2.63 -15.06 -23.44
CA VAL A 102 -1.48 -14.16 -23.25
C VAL A 102 -0.79 -14.61 -21.97
N PRO A 103 0.49 -15.00 -22.02
CA PRO A 103 1.24 -15.34 -20.81
C PRO A 103 1.30 -14.09 -19.94
N ILE A 104 0.63 -14.11 -18.79
CA ILE A 104 0.79 -13.06 -17.80
C ILE A 104 2.20 -13.22 -17.24
N GLN A 105 3.03 -12.20 -17.38
CA GLN A 105 4.36 -12.21 -16.76
C GLN A 105 4.17 -12.21 -15.23
N GLU A 106 4.90 -13.06 -14.50
CA GLU A 106 4.71 -13.27 -13.04
C GLU A 106 4.82 -12.01 -12.16
N HIS A 107 5.22 -10.89 -12.76
CA HIS A 107 5.58 -9.61 -12.17
C HIS A 107 4.52 -8.53 -12.45
N GLU A 108 3.44 -8.86 -13.17
CA GLU A 108 2.33 -7.94 -13.50
C GLU A 108 1.04 -8.22 -12.72
N PHE A 109 1.10 -9.06 -11.68
CA PHE A 109 -0.08 -9.34 -10.86
C PHE A 109 -0.34 -8.17 -9.90
N PRO A 110 -1.58 -7.63 -9.84
CA PRO A 110 -1.94 -6.67 -8.82
C PRO A 110 -1.75 -7.26 -7.43
N THR A 111 -1.11 -6.50 -6.54
CA THR A 111 -0.90 -6.90 -5.14
C THR A 111 -1.43 -5.84 -4.18
N ILE A 112 -1.88 -6.31 -3.01
CA ILE A 112 -2.22 -5.46 -1.87
C ILE A 112 -1.35 -5.91 -0.71
N SER A 113 -0.50 -5.01 -0.20
CA SER A 113 0.46 -5.33 0.86
C SER A 113 0.32 -4.37 2.02
N PHE A 114 0.39 -4.91 3.23
CA PHE A 114 0.59 -4.14 4.46
C PHE A 114 1.97 -4.52 5.00
N ILE A 115 2.82 -3.51 5.18
CA ILE A 115 4.22 -3.69 5.59
C ILE A 115 4.43 -2.81 6.82
N ALA A 116 4.93 -3.40 7.89
CA ALA A 116 5.42 -2.69 9.05
C ALA A 116 6.87 -2.27 8.78
N ASN A 117 7.06 -1.03 8.31
CA ASN A 117 8.38 -0.42 8.21
C ASN A 117 8.65 0.36 9.50
N ASN A 118 9.78 0.08 10.15
CA ASN A 118 10.30 0.86 11.28
C ASN A 118 11.36 1.85 10.83
#